data_AF-A0A7J9I7N4-F1
#
_entry.id   AF-A0A7J9I7N4-F1
#
_cell.length_a   1.000
_cell.length_b   1.000
_cell.length_c   1.000
_cell.angle_alpha   90.00
_cell.angle_beta   90.00
_cell.angle_gamma   90.00
#
_symmetry.space_group_name_H-M   'P 1'
#
loop_
_entity.id
_entity.type
_entity.pdbx_description
1 polymer ?
#
loop_
_entity_poly.entity_id
_entity_poly.type
_entity_poly.pdbx_seq_one_letter_code
_entity_poly.pdbx_strand_id
1 'polypeptide(L)'
;MIWNGENEIPFPHACCAIWDLEQDPDDYLHRYYHKDTYLKAYEYALQPINGSHEWTKFGIEPVLPPVEKTMLRRPKKNRRKEKKTEKSEAWTTQ
;
A
#
# COMPACT_ATOMS: atom_id res chain seq x y z
N MET A 1 0.76 11.01 20.83
CA MET A 1 -0.57 10.91 20.17
C MET A 1 -0.74 9.45 19.80
N ILE A 2 -1.59 8.76 20.56
CA ILE A 2 -1.80 7.32 20.52
C ILE A 2 -2.94 7.10 19.53
N TRP A 3 -2.71 6.32 18.48
CA TRP A 3 -3.75 5.96 17.51
C TRP A 3 -4.61 4.87 18.17
N ASN A 4 -5.86 5.19 18.49
CA ASN A 4 -6.80 4.22 19.05
C ASN A 4 -7.28 3.32 17.90
N GLY A 5 -6.72 2.11 17.83
CA GLY A 5 -7.02 1.10 16.84
C GLY A 5 -8.24 0.27 17.21
N GLU A 6 -9.42 0.88 17.17
CA GLU A 6 -10.69 0.17 17.25
C GLU A 6 -11.46 0.40 15.94
N ASN A 7 -11.66 -0.69 15.19
CA ASN A 7 -12.53 -0.84 14.01
C ASN A 7 -11.93 -0.68 12.61
N GLU A 8 -10.74 -1.24 12.37
CA GLU A 8 -10.34 -1.55 10.99
C GLU A 8 -9.82 -2.99 10.95
N ILE A 9 -10.71 -3.95 10.64
CA ILE A 9 -10.26 -5.25 10.15
C ILE A 9 -9.43 -4.92 8.91
N PRO A 10 -8.12 -5.22 8.90
CA PRO A 10 -7.29 -4.89 7.75
C PRO A 10 -7.93 -5.56 6.55
N PHE A 11 -8.13 -4.83 5.44
CA PHE A 11 -8.78 -5.33 4.21
C PHE A 11 -8.43 -6.81 3.87
N PRO A 12 -7.17 -7.27 4.01
CA PRO A 12 -6.84 -8.69 3.82
C PRO A 12 -7.61 -9.68 4.71
N HIS A 13 -7.81 -9.36 5.99
CA HIS A 13 -8.53 -10.21 6.94
C HIS A 13 -10.04 -10.26 6.63
N ALA A 14 -10.61 -9.14 6.15
CA ALA A 14 -11.99 -9.12 5.69
C ALA A 14 -12.17 -10.01 4.45
N CYS A 15 -11.27 -9.92 3.48
CA CYS A 15 -11.28 -10.81 2.30
C CYS A 15 -11.12 -12.29 2.68
N CYS A 16 -10.19 -12.62 3.59
CA CYS A 16 -10.01 -14.00 4.05
C CYS A 16 -11.30 -14.55 4.70
N ALA A 17 -11.92 -13.78 5.60
CA ALA A 17 -13.16 -14.21 6.25
C ALA A 17 -14.32 -14.42 5.26
N ILE A 18 -14.42 -13.57 4.23
CA ILE A 18 -15.43 -13.70 3.16
C ILE A 18 -15.17 -14.98 2.33
N TRP A 19 -13.90 -15.26 2.01
CA TRP A 19 -13.54 -16.49 1.31
C TRP A 19 -13.78 -17.76 2.13
N ASP A 20 -13.53 -17.71 3.45
CA ASP A 20 -13.85 -18.81 4.37
C ASP A 20 -15.36 -19.10 4.41
N LEU A 21 -16.20 -18.10 4.09
CA LEU A 21 -17.66 -18.21 3.97
C LEU A 21 -18.12 -18.58 2.55
N GLU A 22 -17.19 -18.91 1.64
CA GLU A 22 -17.47 -19.21 0.22
C GLU A 22 -18.21 -18.09 -0.53
N GLN A 23 -18.01 -16.84 -0.12
CA GLN A 23 -18.63 -15.67 -0.74
C GLN A 23 -17.63 -14.89 -1.58
N ASP A 24 -18.14 -14.09 -2.52
CA ASP A 24 -17.32 -13.22 -3.34
C ASP A 24 -17.09 -11.89 -2.61
N PRO A 25 -15.83 -11.47 -2.35
CA PRO A 25 -15.54 -10.15 -1.80
C PRO A 25 -16.02 -9.00 -2.70
N ASP A 26 -16.18 -9.24 -4.01
CA ASP A 26 -16.67 -8.21 -4.93
C ASP A 26 -18.13 -7.82 -4.62
N ASP A 27 -18.94 -8.72 -4.05
CA ASP A 27 -20.34 -8.41 -3.65
C ASP A 27 -20.42 -7.41 -2.49
N TYR A 28 -19.34 -7.28 -1.73
CA TYR A 28 -19.22 -6.35 -0.61
C TYR A 28 -18.66 -4.98 -1.02
N LEU A 29 -18.16 -4.85 -2.25
CA LEU A 29 -17.68 -3.59 -2.77
C LEU A 29 -18.86 -2.67 -3.11
N HIS A 30 -18.67 -1.37 -2.88
CA HIS A 30 -19.64 -0.40 -3.38
C HIS A 30 -19.65 -0.43 -4.91
N ARG A 31 -20.84 -0.29 -5.53
CA ARG A 31 -21.05 -0.36 -6.99
C ARG A 31 -20.03 0.43 -7.85
N TYR A 32 -19.54 1.55 -7.34
CA TYR A 32 -18.55 2.41 -8.02
C TYR A 32 -17.16 1.77 -8.17
N TYR A 33 -16.82 0.77 -7.36
CA TYR A 33 -15.54 0.07 -7.40
C TYR A 33 -15.55 -1.19 -8.27
N HIS A 34 -16.70 -1.60 -8.80
CA HIS A 34 -16.76 -2.76 -9.69
C HIS A 34 -16.08 -2.46 -11.03
N LYS A 35 -15.48 -3.51 -11.59
CA LYS A 35 -14.85 -3.50 -12.91
C LYS A 35 -15.77 -2.94 -13.99
N ASP A 36 -17.05 -3.31 -13.97
CA ASP A 36 -18.02 -2.83 -14.97
C ASP A 36 -18.20 -1.31 -14.91
N THR A 37 -18.19 -0.74 -13.71
CA THR A 37 -18.28 0.72 -13.52
C THR A 37 -17.00 1.40 -13.98
N TYR A 38 -15.84 0.81 -13.69
CA TYR A 38 -14.55 1.28 -14.20
C TYR A 38 -14.53 1.29 -15.73
N LEU A 39 -14.91 0.19 -16.38
CA LEU A 39 -14.96 0.09 -17.84
C LEU A 39 -15.91 1.12 -18.45
N LYS A 40 -17.08 1.34 -17.86
CA LYS A 40 -18.02 2.38 -18.30
C LYS A 40 -17.45 3.79 -18.16
N ALA A 41 -16.74 4.07 -17.07
CA ALA A 41 -16.14 5.38 -16.85
C ALA A 41 -15.04 5.70 -17.89
N TYR A 42 -14.32 4.68 -18.35
CA TYR A 42 -13.25 4.79 -19.34
C TYR A 42 -13.64 4.28 -20.73
N GLU A 43 -14.95 4.10 -21.00
CA GLU A 43 -15.44 3.65 -22.31
C GLU A 43 -15.12 4.68 -23.41
N TYR A 44 -15.14 5.96 -23.04
CA TYR A 44 -14.82 7.07 -23.93
C TYR A 44 -13.35 7.46 -23.81
N ALA A 45 -12.76 7.87 -24.94
CA ALA A 45 -11.43 8.42 -24.94
C ALA A 45 -11.39 9.70 -24.07
N LEU A 46 -10.66 9.62 -22.95
CA LEU A 46 -10.34 10.81 -22.17
C LEU A 46 -9.50 11.73 -23.05
N GLN A 47 -10.00 12.94 -23.26
CA GLN A 47 -9.20 13.95 -23.94
C GLN A 47 -7.93 14.19 -23.12
N PRO A 48 -6.76 14.24 -23.76
CA PRO A 48 -5.54 14.57 -23.05
C PRO A 48 -5.73 15.92 -22.38
N ILE A 49 -5.35 16.01 -21.10
CA ILE A 49 -5.27 17.30 -20.44
C ILE A 49 -4.14 18.06 -21.12
N ASN A 50 -4.44 19.26 -21.59
CA ASN A 50 -3.46 20.14 -22.21
C ASN A 50 -2.21 20.28 -21.32
N GLY A 51 -1.03 20.43 -21.91
CA GLY A 51 0.19 20.57 -21.13
C GLY A 51 0.15 21.81 -20.23
N SER A 52 1.00 21.83 -19.19
CA SER A 52 1.10 22.97 -18.26
C SER A 52 1.33 24.32 -18.95
N HIS A 53 1.88 24.33 -20.17
CA HIS A 53 2.06 25.52 -20.98
C HIS A 53 0.75 26.18 -21.42
N GLU A 54 -0.31 25.40 -21.62
CA GLU A 54 -1.62 25.86 -22.10
C GLU A 54 -2.59 26.18 -20.95
N TRP A 55 -2.21 25.90 -19.70
CA TRP A 55 -3.05 26.20 -18.56
C TRP A 55 -3.13 27.71 -18.32
N THR A 56 -4.32 28.20 -17.99
CA THR A 56 -4.51 29.61 -17.62
C THR A 56 -3.69 29.90 -16.37
N LYS A 57 -2.69 30.77 -16.52
CA LYS A 57 -1.91 31.28 -15.39
C LYS A 57 -2.77 32.29 -14.65
N PHE A 58 -3.50 31.82 -13.64
CA PHE A 58 -4.08 32.72 -12.66
C PHE A 58 -2.91 33.38 -11.92
N GLY A 59 -2.96 34.70 -11.70
CA GLY A 59 -1.93 35.46 -10.95
C GLY A 59 -1.86 35.11 -9.46
N ILE A 60 -2.22 33.87 -9.12
CA ILE A 60 -2.13 33.30 -7.79
C ILE A 60 -0.65 33.07 -7.51
N GLU A 61 -0.19 33.57 -6.36
CA GLU A 61 1.17 33.36 -5.92
C GLU A 61 1.44 31.84 -5.80
N PRO A 62 2.57 31.34 -6.34
CA PRO A 62 2.89 29.93 -6.26
C PRO A 62 2.91 29.49 -4.79
N VAL A 63 2.29 28.34 -4.51
CA VAL A 63 2.32 27.75 -3.18
C VAL A 63 3.79 27.47 -2.83
N LEU A 64 4.25 28.02 -1.72
CA LEU A 64 5.59 27.74 -1.23
C LEU A 64 5.73 26.23 -1.00
N PRO A 65 6.88 25.64 -1.34
CA PRO A 65 7.11 24.23 -1.07
C PRO A 65 6.90 23.96 0.42
N PRO A 66 6.30 22.81 0.79
CA PRO A 66 6.24 22.40 2.18
C PRO A 66 7.65 22.43 2.77
N VAL A 67 7.77 22.92 4.01
CA VAL A 67 9.04 22.91 4.73
C VAL A 67 9.56 21.47 4.76
N GLU A 68 10.76 21.26 4.22
CA GLU A 68 11.41 19.95 4.24
C GLU A 68 11.60 19.52 5.69
N LYS A 69 10.85 18.50 6.10
CA LYS A 69 11.04 17.84 7.39
C LYS A 69 11.97 16.67 7.17
N THR A 70 13.15 16.71 7.78
CA THR A 70 14.00 15.52 7.88
C THR A 70 13.22 14.44 8.64
N MET A 71 12.73 13.44 7.92
CA MET A 71 12.07 12.31 8.56
C MET A 71 13.08 11.59 9.45
N LEU A 72 12.70 11.37 10.71
CA LEU A 72 13.45 10.50 11.61
C LEU A 72 13.53 9.12 10.95
N ARG A 73 14.71 8.79 10.46
CA ARG A 73 14.97 7.52 9.81
C ARG A 73 14.58 6.39 10.77
N ARG A 74 13.92 5.36 10.24
CA ARG A 74 13.58 4.15 11.00
C ARG A 74 14.82 3.66 11.77
N PRO A 75 14.74 3.49 13.11
CA PRO A 75 15.83 2.96 13.89
C PRO A 75 16.31 1.64 13.28
N LYS A 76 17.61 1.53 13.03
CA LYS A 76 18.20 0.32 12.47
C LYS A 76 18.04 -0.80 13.51
N LYS A 77 17.18 -1.78 13.22
CA LYS A 77 17.05 -2.98 14.05
C LYS A 77 18.37 -3.75 13.94
N ASN A 78 19.12 -3.84 15.04
CA ASN A 78 20.32 -4.68 15.09
C ASN A 78 19.89 -6.14 14.95
N ARG A 79 20.19 -6.76 13.81
CA ARG A 79 20.01 -8.20 13.60
C ARG A 79 21.05 -8.92 14.45
N ARG A 80 20.61 -9.74 15.41
CA ARG A 80 21.50 -10.64 16.16
C ARG A 80 22.14 -11.60 15.15
N LYS A 81 23.47 -11.69 15.08
CA LYS A 81 24.15 -12.77 14.36
C LYS A 81 24.00 -14.04 15.19
N GLU A 82 23.45 -15.10 14.60
CA GLU A 82 23.50 -16.44 15.18
C GLU A 82 24.97 -16.87 15.33
N LYS A 83 25.31 -17.52 16.45
CA LYS A 83 26.63 -18.16 16.60
C LYS A 83 26.65 -19.34 15.63
N LYS A 84 27.67 -19.41 14.77
CA LYS A 84 27.92 -20.60 13.96
C LYS A 84 28.05 -21.78 14.93
N THR A 85 27.11 -22.71 14.87
CA THR A 85 27.29 -24.02 15.51
C THR A 85 28.43 -24.71 14.75
N GLU A 86 29.52 -24.99 15.46
CA GLU A 86 30.64 -25.76 14.94
C GLU A 86 30.12 -27.15 14.54
N LYS A 87 30.28 -27.50 13.26
CA LYS A 87 30.19 -28.88 12.80
C LYS A 87 31.28 -29.67 13.51
N SER A 88 30.92 -30.55 14.43
CA SER A 88 31.79 -31.66 14.82
C SER A 88 31.46 -32.85 13.94
N GLU A 89 32.26 -33.03 12.89
CA GLU A 89 32.41 -34.32 12.22
C GLU A 89 33.18 -35.25 13.18
N ALA A 90 32.57 -36.34 13.62
CA ALA A 90 33.25 -37.44 14.29
C ALA A 90 32.94 -38.73 13.52
N TRP A 91 34.00 -39.32 12.97
CA TRP A 91 34.04 -40.53 12.18
C TRP A 91 33.85 -41.82 13.04
N THR A 92 33.26 -42.85 12.41
CA THR A 92 33.50 -44.31 12.55
C THR A 92 32.91 -45.00 13.80
N THR A 93 32.00 -45.99 13.69
CA THR A 93 32.15 -47.39 13.20
C THR A 93 30.72 -48.00 13.10
N GLN A 94 30.28 -48.75 12.09
CA GLN A 94 30.74 -50.03 11.51
C GLN A 94 30.67 -50.04 9.98
#